data_AF-A0A7J3EGP0-F1
#
_entry.id   AF-A0A7J3EGP0-F1
#
_cell.length_a   1.000
_cell.length_b   1.000
_cell.length_c   1.000
_cell.angle_alpha   90.00
_cell.angle_beta   90.00
_cell.angle_gamma   90.00
#
_symmetry.space_group_name_H-M   'P 1'
#
loop_
_entity.id
_entity.type
_entity.pdbx_description
1 polymer ?
#
loop_
_entity_poly.entity_id
_entity_poly.type
_entity_poly.pdbx_seq_one_letter_code
_entity_poly.pdbx_strand_id
1 'polypeptide(L)'
;MPKWRYSLDRPFSFSQPHPWKRTGPGFAKDGKPKFNLYEFEESYFSRLRHRVEMATERGIYVSIMLFEGHCAQFAVQGWEFHPFHPDNNVNSVDGGRLEYYTLNNRIVLALQRSYVRKVVDTVNDLDNVLYEICNEAGNYSTEWQYHLIRFIKSYEAEKSKQHPVGMTFQYGGEKSGSNANLFNSPADWISPNPEGGYREDPPVNDGRKVVLNDTDHLWGEGGNPQW
;
A
#
# COMPACT_ATOMS: atom_id res chain seq x y z
N MET A 1 2.02 12.81 -15.44
CA MET A 1 2.20 11.66 -14.53
C MET A 1 1.29 11.89 -13.34
N PRO A 2 0.76 10.83 -12.69
CA PRO A 2 0.10 10.98 -11.40
C PRO A 2 1.07 11.68 -10.47
N LYS A 3 0.56 12.71 -9.81
CA LYS A 3 1.36 13.66 -9.05
C LYS A 3 0.56 14.19 -7.89
N TRP A 4 1.24 14.66 -6.86
CA TRP A 4 0.62 15.19 -5.66
C TRP A 4 1.50 16.28 -5.05
N ARG A 5 0.91 17.10 -4.18
CA ARG A 5 1.61 18.07 -3.33
C ARG A 5 0.80 18.27 -2.05
N TYR A 6 1.45 18.52 -0.92
CA TYR A 6 0.74 18.70 0.36
C TYR A 6 0.19 20.13 0.55
N SER A 7 0.64 21.08 -0.25
CA SER A 7 0.13 22.46 -0.28
C SER A 7 0.41 23.11 -1.63
N LEU A 8 -0.29 24.20 -1.96
CA LEU A 8 -0.22 24.85 -3.27
C LEU A 8 1.14 25.50 -3.57
N ASP A 9 1.89 25.86 -2.52
CA ASP A 9 3.23 26.45 -2.57
C ASP A 9 4.36 25.41 -2.68
N ARG A 10 4.06 24.11 -2.51
CA ARG A 10 5.03 23.02 -2.62
C ARG A 10 5.13 22.49 -4.05
N PRO A 11 6.32 22.02 -4.48
CA PRO A 11 6.49 21.37 -5.77
C PRO A 11 5.69 20.07 -5.86
N PHE A 12 5.35 19.66 -7.08
CA PHE A 12 4.75 18.35 -7.32
C PHE A 12 5.75 17.23 -7.07
N SER A 13 5.33 16.22 -6.32
CA SER A 13 5.94 14.89 -6.27
C SER A 13 5.23 13.95 -7.24
N PHE A 14 5.95 12.94 -7.75
CA PHE A 14 5.41 11.92 -8.63
C PHE A 14 6.21 10.63 -8.51
N SER A 15 5.62 9.50 -8.91
CA SER A 15 6.31 8.21 -9.01
C SER A 15 6.10 7.61 -10.40
N GLN A 16 7.10 6.87 -10.87
CA GLN A 16 7.01 6.12 -12.12
C GLN A 16 7.97 4.91 -12.13
N PRO A 17 7.66 3.87 -12.92
CA PRO A 17 6.40 3.64 -13.64
C PRO A 17 5.21 3.41 -12.69
N HIS A 18 3.99 3.37 -13.23
CA HIS A 18 2.77 2.96 -12.51
C HIS A 18 2.36 1.53 -12.92
N PRO A 19 1.55 0.82 -12.11
CA PRO A 19 1.19 -0.57 -12.40
C PRO A 19 0.37 -0.77 -13.67
N TRP A 20 -0.42 0.23 -14.09
CA TRP A 20 -1.33 0.13 -15.23
C TRP A 20 -0.80 0.84 -16.46
N LYS A 21 -1.04 0.25 -17.63
CA LYS A 21 -0.70 0.85 -18.92
C LYS A 21 -1.50 2.12 -19.17
N ARG A 22 -0.94 2.98 -20.02
CA ARG A 22 -1.62 4.14 -20.60
C ARG A 22 -1.83 3.90 -22.08
N THR A 23 -3.04 3.52 -22.44
CA THR A 23 -3.41 3.17 -23.82
C THR A 23 -4.16 4.30 -24.53
N GLY A 24 -4.78 5.21 -23.78
CA GLY A 24 -5.84 6.05 -24.35
C GLY A 24 -7.04 5.21 -24.85
N PRO A 25 -8.00 5.79 -25.57
CA PRO A 25 -7.99 7.15 -26.12
C PRO A 25 -8.19 8.25 -25.06
N GLY A 26 -7.92 9.50 -25.46
CA GLY A 26 -8.08 10.68 -24.63
C GLY A 26 -6.97 10.89 -23.59
N PHE A 27 -7.03 12.02 -22.91
CA PHE A 27 -6.04 12.43 -21.91
C PHE A 27 -6.63 12.31 -20.50
N ALA A 28 -5.80 11.82 -19.58
CA ALA A 28 -6.03 11.96 -18.14
C ALA A 28 -5.72 13.39 -17.71
N LYS A 29 -6.08 13.76 -16.47
CA LYS A 29 -5.88 15.11 -15.92
C LYS A 29 -4.42 15.56 -15.88
N ASP A 30 -3.49 14.62 -15.96
CA ASP A 30 -2.06 14.90 -16.03
C ASP A 30 -1.53 15.16 -17.45
N GLY A 31 -2.42 15.25 -18.45
CA GLY A 31 -2.10 15.51 -19.85
C GLY A 31 -1.52 14.32 -20.61
N LYS A 32 -1.37 13.15 -19.99
CA LYS A 32 -0.90 11.91 -20.64
C LYS A 32 -2.10 11.02 -21.03
N PRO A 33 -1.92 10.00 -21.90
CA PRO A 33 -3.02 9.11 -22.25
C PRO A 33 -3.66 8.47 -21.00
N LYS A 34 -4.97 8.29 -21.03
CA LYS A 34 -5.71 7.64 -19.95
C LYS A 34 -5.20 6.23 -19.69
N PHE A 35 -5.32 5.80 -18.43
CA PHE A 35 -4.97 4.45 -18.00
C PHE A 35 -5.96 3.41 -18.53
N ASN A 36 -5.47 2.21 -18.85
CA ASN A 36 -6.28 1.00 -18.94
C ASN A 36 -6.03 0.16 -17.68
N LEU A 37 -6.98 0.17 -16.75
CA LEU A 37 -6.89 -0.54 -15.48
C LEU A 37 -6.94 -2.07 -15.61
N TYR A 38 -7.32 -2.58 -16.79
CA TYR A 38 -7.32 -4.02 -17.10
C TYR A 38 -5.99 -4.51 -17.69
N GLU A 39 -5.03 -3.62 -17.96
CA GLU A 39 -3.72 -3.97 -18.52
C GLU A 39 -2.56 -3.48 -17.65
N PHE A 40 -1.63 -4.39 -17.35
CA PHE A 40 -0.45 -4.11 -16.55
C PHE A 40 0.71 -3.55 -17.39
N GLU A 41 1.42 -2.58 -16.82
CA GLU A 41 2.67 -2.02 -17.35
C GLU A 41 3.85 -2.86 -16.84
N GLU A 42 4.37 -3.75 -17.69
CA GLU A 42 5.41 -4.73 -17.31
C GLU A 42 6.71 -4.08 -16.81
N SER A 43 7.02 -2.84 -17.22
CA SER A 43 8.20 -2.13 -16.69
C SER A 43 8.11 -1.83 -15.20
N TYR A 44 6.89 -1.71 -14.64
CA TYR A 44 6.67 -1.58 -13.19
C TYR A 44 7.10 -2.84 -12.45
N PHE A 45 6.59 -3.99 -12.88
CA PHE A 45 6.86 -5.27 -12.24
C PHE A 45 8.31 -5.72 -12.43
N SER A 46 8.87 -5.48 -13.61
CA SER A 46 10.30 -5.75 -13.87
C SER A 46 11.21 -4.92 -12.96
N ARG A 47 10.88 -3.63 -12.76
CA ARG A 47 11.64 -2.76 -11.84
C ARG A 47 11.46 -3.14 -10.38
N LEU A 48 10.26 -3.56 -9.98
CA LEU A 48 9.99 -4.08 -8.63
C LEU A 48 10.87 -5.30 -8.37
N ARG A 49 10.77 -6.33 -9.22
CA ARG A 49 11.54 -7.57 -9.08
C ARG A 49 13.04 -7.29 -9.00
N HIS A 50 13.57 -6.53 -9.95
CA HIS A 50 15.00 -6.22 -10.00
C HIS A 50 15.51 -5.57 -8.71
N ARG A 51 14.71 -4.70 -8.08
CA ARG A 51 15.08 -4.09 -6.80
C ARG A 51 15.08 -5.07 -5.65
N VAL A 52 14.12 -6.00 -5.63
CA VAL A 52 14.06 -7.06 -4.60
C VAL A 52 15.23 -8.01 -4.74
N GLU A 53 15.57 -8.44 -5.96
CA GLU A 53 16.74 -9.29 -6.25
C GLU A 53 18.05 -8.62 -5.80
N MET A 54 18.24 -7.34 -6.12
CA MET A 54 19.41 -6.57 -5.66
C MET A 54 19.48 -6.45 -4.13
N ALA A 55 18.34 -6.40 -3.45
CA ALA A 55 18.29 -6.44 -1.99
C ALA A 55 18.66 -7.84 -1.45
N THR A 56 18.24 -8.92 -2.12
CA THR A 56 18.58 -10.30 -1.78
C THR A 56 20.10 -10.51 -1.77
N GLU A 57 20.79 -10.03 -2.81
CA GLU A 57 22.26 -10.09 -2.94
C GLU A 57 23.00 -9.42 -1.77
N ARG A 58 22.32 -8.54 -1.04
CA ARG A 58 22.85 -7.76 0.09
C ARG A 58 22.32 -8.23 1.44
N GLY A 59 21.56 -9.32 1.47
CA GLY A 59 20.94 -9.84 2.70
C GLY A 59 19.86 -8.91 3.28
N ILE A 60 19.23 -8.07 2.44
CA ILE A 60 18.21 -7.11 2.85
C ILE A 60 16.81 -7.67 2.52
N TYR A 61 15.95 -7.69 3.54
CA TYR A 61 14.52 -7.98 3.37
C TYR A 61 13.77 -6.72 2.94
N VAL A 62 12.77 -6.89 2.08
CA VAL A 62 11.99 -5.80 1.49
C VAL A 62 10.52 -5.95 1.90
N SER A 63 10.00 -4.95 2.62
CA SER A 63 8.56 -4.77 2.76
C SER A 63 7.99 -4.13 1.48
N ILE A 64 7.18 -4.88 0.75
CA ILE A 64 6.45 -4.39 -0.42
C ILE A 64 5.11 -3.84 0.06
N MET A 65 5.06 -2.54 0.23
CA MET A 65 3.85 -1.78 0.49
C MET A 65 2.98 -1.71 -0.76
N LEU A 66 1.81 -2.33 -0.70
CA LEU A 66 0.95 -2.55 -1.87
C LEU A 66 0.12 -1.32 -2.22
N PHE A 67 -0.29 -0.55 -1.22
CA PHE A 67 -1.14 0.64 -1.36
C PHE A 67 -0.63 1.78 -0.49
N GLU A 68 -1.01 3.01 -0.84
CA GLU A 68 -0.80 4.21 -0.03
C GLU A 68 -2.13 4.92 0.15
N GLY A 69 -2.48 5.28 1.38
CA GLY A 69 -3.68 6.03 1.75
C GLY A 69 -3.37 7.48 2.16
N HIS A 70 -2.14 7.77 2.59
CA HIS A 70 -1.77 9.11 3.08
C HIS A 70 -1.97 10.19 2.01
N CYS A 71 -1.51 9.98 0.77
CA CYS A 71 -1.69 11.00 -0.28
C CYS A 71 -3.17 11.13 -0.67
N ALA A 72 -3.90 10.01 -0.72
CA ALA A 72 -5.33 10.03 -0.95
C ALA A 72 -6.08 10.80 0.15
N GLN A 73 -5.62 10.82 1.41
CA GLN A 73 -6.26 11.56 2.49
C GLN A 73 -5.84 13.04 2.55
N PHE A 74 -4.54 13.32 2.46
CA PHE A 74 -4.01 14.62 2.88
C PHE A 74 -3.37 15.43 1.76
N ALA A 75 -2.95 14.81 0.64
CA ALA A 75 -2.32 15.56 -0.43
C ALA A 75 -3.35 16.36 -1.23
N VAL A 76 -3.04 17.64 -1.42
CA VAL A 76 -3.74 18.52 -2.37
C VAL A 76 -3.58 17.92 -3.76
N GLN A 77 -4.71 17.60 -4.39
CA GLN A 77 -4.79 16.99 -5.72
C GLN A 77 -4.30 15.54 -5.82
N GLY A 78 -4.06 14.84 -4.71
CA GLY A 78 -3.69 13.42 -4.73
C GLY A 78 -4.72 12.56 -5.48
N TRP A 79 -6.01 12.79 -5.20
CA TRP A 79 -7.10 12.11 -5.90
C TRP A 79 -7.25 12.55 -7.36
N GLU A 80 -7.02 13.82 -7.66
CA GLU A 80 -7.23 14.39 -8.99
C GLU A 80 -6.44 13.65 -10.07
N PHE A 81 -5.21 13.24 -9.76
CA PHE A 81 -4.34 12.55 -10.70
C PHE A 81 -4.28 11.04 -10.50
N HIS A 82 -5.09 10.49 -9.58
CA HIS A 82 -5.10 9.06 -9.27
C HIS A 82 -5.63 8.24 -10.47
N PRO A 83 -5.05 7.05 -10.78
CA PRO A 83 -5.50 6.24 -11.92
C PRO A 83 -6.99 5.85 -11.87
N PHE A 84 -7.54 5.66 -10.67
CA PHE A 84 -8.95 5.31 -10.44
C PHE A 84 -9.90 6.51 -10.35
N HIS A 85 -9.40 7.73 -10.57
CA HIS A 85 -10.30 8.86 -10.80
C HIS A 85 -11.06 8.62 -12.13
N PRO A 86 -12.38 8.85 -12.22
CA PRO A 86 -13.19 8.51 -13.40
C PRO A 86 -12.67 9.16 -14.69
N ASP A 87 -12.16 10.39 -14.61
CA ASP A 87 -11.55 11.08 -15.75
C ASP A 87 -10.20 10.51 -16.22
N ASN A 88 -9.51 9.70 -15.42
CA ASN A 88 -8.13 9.28 -15.67
C ASN A 88 -7.99 7.89 -16.30
N ASN A 89 -9.07 7.11 -16.38
CA ASN A 89 -9.06 5.78 -16.98
C ASN A 89 -10.09 5.65 -18.11
N VAL A 90 -9.85 4.69 -19.01
CA VAL A 90 -10.76 4.36 -20.13
C VAL A 90 -11.83 3.36 -19.74
N ASN A 91 -11.73 2.77 -18.55
CA ASN A 91 -12.57 1.68 -18.08
C ASN A 91 -13.90 2.16 -17.47
N SER A 92 -14.12 3.48 -17.40
CA SER A 92 -15.26 4.11 -16.73
C SER A 92 -15.39 3.70 -15.26
N VAL A 93 -14.25 3.44 -14.60
CA VAL A 93 -14.19 3.08 -13.18
C VAL A 93 -14.01 4.35 -12.35
N ASP A 94 -14.87 4.53 -11.35
CA ASP A 94 -14.67 5.49 -10.27
C ASP A 94 -14.29 4.75 -8.99
N GLY A 95 -13.10 5.06 -8.46
CA GLY A 95 -12.61 4.51 -7.20
C GLY A 95 -13.15 5.20 -5.95
N GLY A 96 -13.79 6.38 -6.07
CA GLY A 96 -14.41 7.07 -4.93
C GLY A 96 -13.44 7.54 -3.86
N ARG A 97 -12.26 8.07 -4.22
CA ARG A 97 -11.17 8.57 -3.33
C ARG A 97 -10.86 7.67 -2.13
N LEU A 98 -11.61 7.78 -1.03
CA LEU A 98 -11.45 6.98 0.18
C LEU A 98 -12.17 5.62 0.09
N GLU A 99 -13.26 5.55 -0.70
CA GLU A 99 -13.98 4.29 -0.98
C GLU A 99 -13.08 3.25 -1.66
N TYR A 100 -12.01 3.69 -2.33
CA TYR A 100 -10.98 2.84 -2.92
C TYR A 100 -10.39 1.87 -1.89
N TYR A 101 -10.31 2.26 -0.61
CA TYR A 101 -9.77 1.44 0.47
C TYR A 101 -10.88 0.72 1.26
N THR A 102 -12.00 0.40 0.62
CA THR A 102 -13.15 -0.28 1.25
C THR A 102 -13.59 -1.50 0.42
N LEU A 103 -14.52 -2.29 0.97
CA LEU A 103 -15.11 -3.44 0.26
C LEU A 103 -16.34 -3.08 -0.59
N ASN A 104 -16.76 -1.81 -0.60
CA ASN A 104 -18.04 -1.38 -1.16
C ASN A 104 -18.06 -1.46 -2.69
N ASN A 105 -16.94 -1.15 -3.34
CA ASN A 105 -16.82 -1.17 -4.79
C ASN A 105 -16.19 -2.47 -5.29
N ARG A 106 -17.04 -3.42 -5.72
CA ARG A 106 -16.61 -4.75 -6.18
C ARG A 106 -15.69 -4.72 -7.40
N ILE A 107 -15.86 -3.74 -8.30
CA ILE A 107 -15.02 -3.60 -9.50
C ILE A 107 -13.61 -3.17 -9.09
N VAL A 108 -13.51 -2.16 -8.23
CA VAL A 108 -12.23 -1.69 -7.68
C VAL A 108 -11.53 -2.82 -6.91
N LEU A 109 -12.25 -3.54 -6.05
CA LEU A 109 -11.70 -4.66 -5.30
C LEU A 109 -11.18 -5.78 -6.22
N ALA A 110 -11.86 -6.07 -7.33
CA ALA A 110 -11.38 -7.05 -8.31
C ALA A 110 -10.10 -6.59 -9.03
N LEU A 111 -9.99 -5.30 -9.35
CA LEU A 111 -8.79 -4.69 -9.93
C LEU A 111 -7.61 -4.71 -8.95
N GLN A 112 -7.84 -4.33 -7.70
CA GLN A 112 -6.83 -4.39 -6.63
C GLN A 112 -6.32 -5.81 -6.41
N ARG A 113 -7.22 -6.80 -6.30
CA ARG A 113 -6.81 -8.21 -6.19
C ARG A 113 -6.02 -8.69 -7.40
N SER A 114 -6.36 -8.21 -8.60
CA SER A 114 -5.58 -8.56 -9.81
C SER A 114 -4.19 -7.95 -9.78
N TYR A 115 -4.06 -6.70 -9.33
CA TYR A 115 -2.76 -6.06 -9.10
C TYR A 115 -1.93 -6.81 -8.04
N VAL A 116 -2.53 -7.15 -6.91
CA VAL A 116 -1.87 -7.91 -5.83
C VAL A 116 -1.41 -9.28 -6.33
N ARG A 117 -2.23 -10.02 -7.10
CA ARG A 117 -1.78 -11.29 -7.72
C ARG A 117 -0.56 -11.09 -8.60
N LYS A 118 -0.57 -10.07 -9.46
CA LYS A 118 0.56 -9.78 -10.35
C LYS A 118 1.82 -9.42 -9.55
N VAL A 119 1.71 -8.67 -8.45
CA VAL A 119 2.84 -8.42 -7.53
C VAL A 119 3.35 -9.73 -6.93
N VAL A 120 2.47 -10.55 -6.36
CA VAL A 120 2.83 -11.85 -5.77
C VAL A 120 3.54 -12.73 -6.79
N ASP A 121 2.96 -12.92 -7.98
CA ASP A 121 3.54 -13.72 -9.06
C ASP A 121 4.91 -13.21 -9.52
N THR A 122 5.16 -11.91 -9.38
CA THR A 122 6.42 -11.27 -9.78
C THR A 122 7.57 -11.60 -8.82
N VAL A 123 7.28 -11.87 -7.55
CA VAL A 123 8.30 -11.98 -6.49
C VAL A 123 8.18 -13.26 -5.65
N ASN A 124 7.21 -14.14 -5.92
CA ASN A 124 6.91 -15.28 -5.04
C ASN A 124 8.11 -16.24 -4.85
N ASP A 125 9.04 -16.31 -5.79
CA ASP A 125 10.22 -17.16 -5.68
C ASP A 125 11.34 -16.55 -4.82
N LEU A 126 11.22 -15.29 -4.37
CA LEU A 126 12.26 -14.56 -3.63
C LEU A 126 12.03 -14.61 -2.11
N ASP A 127 12.99 -15.17 -1.36
CA ASP A 127 12.86 -15.37 0.10
C ASP A 127 12.79 -14.08 0.95
N ASN A 128 13.27 -12.96 0.43
CA ASN A 128 13.50 -11.73 1.19
C ASN A 128 12.32 -10.73 1.10
N VAL A 129 11.09 -11.24 1.00
CA VAL A 129 9.88 -10.42 0.83
C VAL A 129 8.98 -10.49 2.07
N LEU A 130 8.46 -9.31 2.45
CA LEU A 130 7.29 -9.16 3.30
C LEU A 130 6.27 -8.30 2.54
N TYR A 131 4.98 -8.53 2.71
CA TYR A 131 3.96 -7.63 2.19
C TYR A 131 3.48 -6.69 3.28
N GLU A 132 3.16 -5.47 2.90
CA GLU A 132 2.45 -4.50 3.74
C GLU A 132 1.23 -4.02 2.98
N ILE A 133 0.04 -4.07 3.59
CA ILE A 133 -1.17 -3.75 2.84
C ILE A 133 -1.21 -2.28 2.43
N CYS A 134 -1.18 -1.34 3.37
CA CYS A 134 -1.42 0.05 3.02
C CYS A 134 -0.78 1.01 4.01
N ASN A 135 -0.01 1.98 3.50
CA ASN A 135 0.41 3.11 4.32
C ASN A 135 -0.79 3.97 4.68
N GLU A 136 -1.09 4.09 5.96
CA GLU A 136 -1.88 5.21 6.50
C GLU A 136 -3.16 5.50 5.70
N ALA A 137 -3.99 4.47 5.52
CA ALA A 137 -5.42 4.66 5.27
C ALA A 137 -6.14 4.69 6.63
N GLY A 138 -7.16 5.52 6.78
CA GLY A 138 -7.93 5.61 8.04
C GLY A 138 -8.71 4.33 8.39
N ASN A 139 -9.41 4.36 9.52
CA ASN A 139 -10.15 3.24 10.11
C ASN A 139 -11.25 2.65 9.22
N TYR A 140 -11.75 3.39 8.24
CA TYR A 140 -12.68 2.88 7.23
C TYR A 140 -12.08 1.76 6.38
N SER A 141 -10.75 1.60 6.40
CA SER A 141 -10.03 0.58 5.64
C SER A 141 -9.86 -0.76 6.36
N THR A 142 -10.26 -0.92 7.62
CA THR A 142 -9.92 -2.11 8.45
C THR A 142 -10.34 -3.41 7.79
N GLU A 143 -11.63 -3.55 7.43
CA GLU A 143 -12.14 -4.78 6.83
C GLU A 143 -11.57 -5.03 5.43
N TRP A 144 -11.23 -3.97 4.70
CA TRP A 144 -10.56 -4.06 3.41
C TRP A 144 -9.12 -4.57 3.56
N GLN A 145 -8.37 -4.07 4.53
CA GLN A 145 -7.02 -4.58 4.81
C GLN A 145 -7.06 -6.03 5.27
N TYR A 146 -7.96 -6.38 6.18
CA TYR A 146 -8.17 -7.76 6.64
C TYR A 146 -8.52 -8.70 5.48
N HIS A 147 -9.36 -8.24 4.56
CA HIS A 147 -9.72 -9.00 3.37
C HIS A 147 -8.50 -9.26 2.48
N LEU A 148 -7.68 -8.23 2.20
CA LEU A 148 -6.49 -8.38 1.36
C LEU A 148 -5.42 -9.27 2.00
N ILE A 149 -5.25 -9.21 3.32
CA ILE A 149 -4.34 -10.11 4.05
C ILE A 149 -4.75 -11.57 3.84
N ARG A 150 -6.03 -11.88 4.10
CA ARG A 150 -6.56 -13.23 3.89
C ARG A 150 -6.44 -13.66 2.43
N PHE A 151 -6.71 -12.74 1.50
CA PHE A 151 -6.58 -13.01 0.08
C PHE A 151 -5.15 -13.38 -0.33
N ILE A 152 -4.13 -12.62 0.10
CA ILE A 152 -2.73 -12.92 -0.20
C ILE A 152 -2.34 -14.28 0.36
N LYS A 153 -2.68 -14.54 1.63
CA LYS A 153 -2.41 -15.83 2.29
C LYS A 153 -3.04 -17.01 1.54
N SER A 154 -4.32 -16.89 1.15
CA SER A 154 -4.98 -17.89 0.33
C SER A 154 -4.33 -18.05 -1.04
N TYR A 155 -3.90 -16.96 -1.67
CA TYR A 155 -3.29 -17.00 -3.00
C TYR A 155 -1.88 -17.59 -3.00
N GLU A 156 -1.09 -17.35 -1.96
CA GLU A 156 0.25 -17.95 -1.81
C GLU A 156 0.23 -19.38 -1.24
N ALA A 157 -0.86 -19.84 -0.63
CA ALA A 157 -0.99 -21.21 -0.11
C ALA A 157 -0.78 -22.29 -1.18
N GLU A 158 -1.02 -21.98 -2.45
CA GLU A 158 -0.83 -22.87 -3.60
C GLU A 158 0.51 -22.64 -4.33
N LYS A 159 1.40 -21.81 -3.77
CA LYS A 159 2.67 -21.39 -4.39
C LYS A 159 3.89 -21.91 -3.64
N SER A 160 5.07 -21.63 -4.21
CA SER A 160 6.34 -22.14 -3.70
C SER A 160 6.77 -21.52 -2.36
N LYS A 161 6.43 -20.24 -2.14
CA LYS A 161 6.69 -19.52 -0.90
C LYS A 161 5.41 -18.89 -0.38
N GLN A 162 5.35 -18.75 0.94
CA GLN A 162 4.31 -18.02 1.67
C GLN A 162 5.00 -16.93 2.48
N HIS A 163 4.86 -15.68 2.06
CA HIS A 163 5.53 -14.54 2.68
C HIS A 163 4.68 -13.97 3.83
N PRO A 164 5.33 -13.40 4.87
CA PRO A 164 4.61 -12.68 5.92
C PRO A 164 3.82 -11.50 5.35
N VAL A 165 2.55 -11.39 5.74
CA VAL A 165 1.67 -10.28 5.34
C VAL A 165 1.40 -9.37 6.52
N GLY A 166 1.70 -8.09 6.38
CA GLY A 166 1.66 -7.10 7.43
C GLY A 166 0.54 -6.09 7.32
N MET A 167 0.18 -5.54 8.48
CA MET A 167 -0.73 -4.40 8.59
C MET A 167 -0.07 -3.33 9.47
N THR A 168 0.04 -2.13 8.94
CA THR A 168 0.62 -0.99 9.65
C THR A 168 -0.46 -0.02 10.11
N PHE A 169 -0.11 0.93 10.98
CA PHE A 169 -1.09 1.76 11.66
C PHE A 169 -1.94 2.57 10.68
N GLN A 170 -3.25 2.54 10.91
CA GLN A 170 -4.23 3.24 10.10
C GLN A 170 -4.30 4.72 10.49
N TYR A 171 -3.32 5.52 10.09
CA TYR A 171 -3.36 6.96 10.33
C TYR A 171 -4.40 7.65 9.44
N GLY A 172 -5.32 8.40 10.06
CA GLY A 172 -6.44 9.06 9.39
C GLY A 172 -6.91 10.33 10.09
N GLY A 173 -6.04 10.95 10.89
CA GLY A 173 -6.42 12.06 11.78
C GLY A 173 -7.51 11.61 12.77
N GLU A 174 -8.65 12.29 12.76
CA GLU A 174 -9.83 11.92 13.58
C GLU A 174 -10.40 10.53 13.23
N LYS A 175 -10.09 10.01 12.03
CA LYS A 175 -10.52 8.68 11.58
C LYS A 175 -9.38 7.67 11.66
N SER A 176 -8.46 7.82 12.61
CA SER A 176 -7.40 6.84 12.80
C SER A 176 -7.94 5.51 13.35
N GLY A 177 -7.25 4.41 13.05
CA GLY A 177 -7.50 3.11 13.69
C GLY A 177 -6.90 3.05 15.10
N SER A 178 -6.77 1.84 15.63
CA SER A 178 -6.19 1.57 16.95
C SER A 178 -5.18 0.43 16.89
N ASN A 179 -4.29 0.34 17.88
CA ASN A 179 -3.41 -0.83 18.00
C ASN A 179 -4.23 -2.12 18.20
N ALA A 180 -5.41 -2.04 18.81
CA ALA A 180 -6.32 -3.20 18.91
C ALA A 180 -6.77 -3.73 17.53
N ASN A 181 -6.95 -2.87 16.51
CA ASN A 181 -7.21 -3.33 15.15
C ASN A 181 -6.03 -4.14 14.61
N LEU A 182 -4.79 -3.68 14.83
CA LEU A 182 -3.60 -4.37 14.37
C LEU A 182 -3.45 -5.76 15.04
N PHE A 183 -3.55 -5.82 16.36
CA PHE A 183 -3.42 -7.09 17.10
C PHE A 183 -4.53 -8.10 16.77
N ASN A 184 -5.75 -7.64 16.50
CA ASN A 184 -6.87 -8.49 16.08
C ASN A 184 -6.86 -8.84 14.59
N SER A 185 -5.96 -8.25 13.80
CA SER A 185 -5.89 -8.48 12.36
C SER A 185 -5.42 -9.91 12.03
N PRO A 186 -5.71 -10.40 10.81
CA PRO A 186 -5.13 -11.64 10.32
C PRO A 186 -3.64 -11.51 9.91
N ALA A 187 -2.98 -10.36 10.10
CA ALA A 187 -1.60 -10.13 9.70
C ALA A 187 -0.60 -11.02 10.47
N ASP A 188 0.54 -11.34 9.86
CA ASP A 188 1.66 -12.03 10.50
C ASP A 188 2.52 -11.07 11.32
N TRP A 189 2.66 -9.84 10.82
CA TRP A 189 3.38 -8.76 11.47
C TRP A 189 2.58 -7.46 11.47
N ILE A 190 2.87 -6.58 12.42
CA ILE A 190 2.21 -5.28 12.56
C ILE A 190 3.20 -4.16 12.87
N SER A 191 2.83 -2.93 12.53
CA SER A 191 3.51 -1.72 13.02
C SER A 191 2.51 -0.82 13.76
N PRO A 192 2.66 -0.67 15.10
CA PRO A 192 1.74 0.07 15.95
C PRO A 192 1.98 1.58 15.96
N ASN A 193 1.00 2.32 16.46
CA ASN A 193 1.17 3.72 16.88
C ASN A 193 1.72 3.80 18.32
N PRO A 194 1.94 5.01 18.89
CA PRO A 194 2.47 5.18 20.24
C PRO A 194 1.63 4.62 21.40
N GLU A 195 0.37 4.25 21.17
CA GLU A 195 -0.54 3.74 22.22
C GLU A 195 0.04 2.50 22.90
N GLY A 196 0.11 2.50 24.23
CA GLY A 196 0.64 1.37 24.99
C GLY A 196 2.17 1.37 25.14
N GLY A 197 2.85 2.46 24.76
CA GLY A 197 4.28 2.67 25.05
C GLY A 197 5.22 2.46 23.87
N TYR A 198 4.72 2.01 22.71
CA TYR A 198 5.57 1.61 21.56
C TYR A 198 6.54 2.67 21.05
N ARG A 199 6.30 3.95 21.35
CA ARG A 199 7.20 5.04 20.95
C ARG A 199 8.48 5.10 21.78
N GLU A 200 8.43 4.83 23.08
CA GLU A 200 9.54 5.10 24.02
C GLU A 200 9.95 3.86 24.83
N ASP A 201 8.97 3.12 25.37
CA ASP A 201 9.17 1.93 26.20
C ASP A 201 8.14 0.86 25.77
N PRO A 202 8.37 0.19 24.62
CA PRO A 202 7.43 -0.79 24.10
C PRO A 202 7.23 -1.92 25.10
N PRO A 203 6.00 -2.44 25.24
CA PRO A 203 5.74 -3.56 26.13
C PRO A 203 6.50 -4.80 25.67
N VAL A 204 6.81 -5.70 26.61
CA VAL A 204 7.39 -7.01 26.28
C VAL A 204 6.50 -7.72 25.25
N ASN A 205 7.09 -8.13 24.13
CA ASN A 205 6.34 -8.86 23.11
C ASN A 205 5.96 -10.25 23.64
N ASP A 206 4.66 -10.50 23.77
CA ASP A 206 4.09 -11.76 24.25
C ASP A 206 4.00 -12.87 23.17
N GLY A 207 4.51 -12.59 21.97
CA GLY A 207 4.58 -13.54 20.86
C GLY A 207 3.27 -13.70 20.07
N ARG A 208 2.21 -12.96 20.39
CA ARG A 208 0.94 -13.02 19.63
C ARG A 208 1.08 -12.51 18.19
N LYS A 209 1.99 -11.56 17.96
CA LYS A 209 2.32 -10.99 16.64
C LYS A 209 3.81 -10.67 16.57
N VAL A 210 4.37 -10.70 15.36
CA VAL A 210 5.64 -10.01 15.09
C VAL A 210 5.35 -8.50 15.08
N VAL A 211 6.08 -7.72 15.87
CA VAL A 211 5.92 -6.27 15.94
C VAL A 211 7.15 -5.63 15.33
N LEU A 212 6.95 -4.90 14.23
CA LEU A 212 7.97 -4.09 13.56
C LEU A 212 7.64 -2.63 13.82
N ASN A 213 8.24 -2.03 14.85
CA ASN A 213 8.08 -0.59 15.09
C ASN A 213 8.81 0.18 14.00
N ASP A 214 8.14 1.13 13.37
CA ASP A 214 8.75 2.09 12.44
C ASP A 214 8.63 3.53 12.96
N THR A 215 9.46 4.42 12.42
CA THR A 215 9.45 5.82 12.80
C THR A 215 8.23 6.58 12.27
N ASP A 216 7.65 6.12 11.16
CA ASP A 216 6.54 6.80 10.46
C ASP A 216 5.30 6.82 11.36
N HIS A 217 4.90 5.68 11.91
CA HIS A 217 3.68 5.58 12.72
C HIS A 217 3.86 6.00 14.17
N LEU A 218 5.11 6.12 14.64
CA LEU A 218 5.42 6.55 16.00
C LEU A 218 5.71 8.06 16.10
N TRP A 219 6.28 8.65 15.05
CA TRP A 219 6.74 10.04 15.05
C TRP A 219 6.18 10.87 13.88
N GLY A 220 5.73 10.24 12.79
CA GLY A 220 5.42 10.88 11.51
C GLY A 220 6.70 11.24 10.75
N GLU A 221 7.42 12.24 11.25
CA GLU A 221 8.76 12.60 10.79
C GLU A 221 9.66 12.74 12.03
N GLY A 222 10.48 11.72 12.32
CA GLY A 222 11.30 11.71 13.53
C GLY A 222 12.08 10.42 13.75
N GLY A 223 12.36 10.13 15.02
CA GLY A 223 13.34 9.12 15.43
C GLY A 223 14.74 9.72 15.58
N ASN A 224 15.61 9.02 16.29
CA ASN A 224 17.03 9.36 16.43
C ASN A 224 17.85 8.07 16.23
N PRO A 225 19.18 8.14 15.99
CA PRO A 225 19.99 6.95 15.75
C PRO A 225 20.03 5.93 16.90
N GLN A 226 19.64 6.32 18.12
CA GLN A 226 19.54 5.43 19.28
C GLN A 226 18.18 4.73 19.39
N TRP A 227 17.15 5.23 18.71
CA TRP A 227 15.85 4.58 18.56
C TRP A 227 15.92 3.52 17.46
#